data_AF-A0A1V0BI55-F1
#
_entry.id   AF-A0A1V0BI55-F1
#
_cell.length_a   1.000
_cell.length_b   1.000
_cell.length_c   1.000
_cell.angle_alpha   90.00
_cell.angle_beta   90.00
_cell.angle_gamma   90.00
#
_symmetry.space_group_name_H-M   'P 1'
#
loop_
_entity.id
_entity.type
_entity.pdbx_description
1 polymer ?
#
loop_
_entity_poly.entity_id
_entity_poly.type
_entity_poly.pdbx_seq_one_letter_code
_entity_poly.pdbx_strand_id
1 'polypeptide(L)'
;MKLAKFGAQRKKKCHLKIDQSKLSTCDIAAIALLDIILLEMKDEVEDGKAPDLDLEGVIPKNQEMATLVRAIGTPKHLNIPEAQLHFIDSQKLEIFDKRVTQRKKMVTPLVAETREKIAEDFILHISRCLTATKSVEINEDGVTHLSAILAEIINNAEEHAGMTDWSLLGYLNFKQEIPVLEVAMINFGKTMAQTFQELDRDGYTWRQIKPYVSEHVGRRLFSSSWKEDDLLTIMALQPNISSKNYSTNSTRGAGTTQLLEFFEFMDSFFHGQDASAQMAIISGSTYIYFDGTYSLEASGTRKAIAFNPSNDLTKRPDKEYVQHLSDVSFPGTIISIKLPLPVVEAND
;
A
#
# COMPACT_ATOMS: atom_id res chain seq x y z
N MET A 1 -48.54 -20.33 -39.53
CA MET A 1 -48.48 -19.10 -38.70
C MET A 1 -48.68 -19.46 -37.23
N LYS A 2 -47.59 -19.73 -36.50
CA LYS A 2 -47.55 -19.77 -35.04
C LYS A 2 -46.22 -19.14 -34.63
N LEU A 3 -46.26 -17.85 -34.32
CA LEU A 3 -45.17 -17.11 -33.68
C LEU A 3 -45.06 -17.62 -32.25
N ALA A 4 -44.04 -18.42 -31.97
CA ALA A 4 -43.65 -18.73 -30.60
C ALA A 4 -43.03 -17.47 -29.99
N LYS A 5 -43.70 -16.92 -28.97
CA LYS A 5 -43.16 -15.88 -28.09
C LYS A 5 -41.91 -16.44 -27.42
N PHE A 6 -40.73 -16.01 -27.84
CA PHE A 6 -39.54 -16.07 -27.00
C PHE A 6 -39.74 -15.06 -25.88
N GLY A 7 -40.22 -15.55 -24.74
CA GLY A 7 -40.19 -14.79 -23.50
C GLY A 7 -38.73 -14.56 -23.13
N ALA A 8 -38.23 -13.36 -23.41
CA ALA A 8 -37.00 -12.88 -22.79
C ALA A 8 -37.23 -12.89 -21.28
N GLN A 9 -36.62 -13.86 -20.58
CA GLN A 9 -36.45 -13.76 -19.15
C GLN A 9 -35.72 -12.45 -18.89
N ARG A 10 -36.41 -11.46 -18.33
CA ARG A 10 -35.79 -10.23 -17.83
C ARG A 10 -34.76 -10.67 -16.79
N LYS A 11 -33.48 -10.64 -17.16
CA LYS A 11 -32.39 -10.79 -16.19
C LYS A 11 -32.58 -9.70 -15.13
N LYS A 12 -32.51 -10.10 -13.86
CA LYS A 12 -32.72 -9.20 -12.73
C LYS A 12 -31.56 -8.21 -12.71
N LYS A 13 -31.84 -6.92 -12.90
CA LYS A 13 -30.82 -5.86 -12.71
C LYS A 13 -30.19 -6.00 -11.34
N CYS A 14 -28.86 -6.06 -11.31
CA CYS A 14 -28.08 -6.06 -10.08
C CYS A 14 -27.70 -4.62 -9.81
N HIS A 15 -28.16 -4.06 -8.69
CA HIS A 15 -27.88 -2.67 -8.34
C HIS A 15 -26.94 -2.64 -7.14
N LEU A 16 -25.77 -2.06 -7.30
CA LEU A 16 -24.79 -1.87 -6.24
C LEU A 16 -24.65 -0.38 -5.94
N LYS A 17 -24.93 -0.02 -4.70
CA LYS A 17 -24.81 1.35 -4.21
C LYS A 17 -23.72 1.45 -3.16
N ILE A 18 -22.76 2.36 -3.38
CA ILE A 18 -21.70 2.69 -2.43
C ILE A 18 -22.06 3.99 -1.72
N ASP A 19 -22.47 3.87 -0.45
CA ASP A 19 -22.82 5.02 0.38
C ASP A 19 -21.65 5.40 1.32
N GLN A 20 -20.92 6.44 0.96
CA GLN A 20 -19.83 6.98 1.77
C GLN A 20 -20.26 8.18 2.62
N SER A 21 -21.57 8.48 2.75
CA SER A 21 -22.06 9.69 3.42
C SER A 21 -21.67 9.80 4.91
N LYS A 22 -21.30 8.67 5.53
CA LYS A 22 -20.81 8.57 6.91
C LYS A 22 -19.29 8.45 7.03
N LEU A 23 -18.55 8.48 5.92
CA LEU A 23 -17.10 8.40 5.93
C LEU A 23 -16.51 9.67 6.56
N SER A 24 -15.87 9.51 7.71
CA SER A 24 -15.23 10.58 8.47
C SER A 24 -13.70 10.59 8.32
N THR A 25 -13.10 9.42 8.13
CA THR A 25 -11.65 9.21 8.08
C THR A 25 -11.34 8.06 7.13
N CYS A 26 -10.30 8.20 6.32
CA CYS A 26 -9.82 7.18 5.40
C CYS A 26 -8.37 7.49 5.02
N ASP A 27 -7.63 6.50 4.54
CA ASP A 27 -6.37 6.71 3.84
C ASP A 27 -6.56 6.62 2.32
N ILE A 28 -5.57 7.08 1.55
CA ILE A 28 -5.64 7.03 0.08
C ILE A 28 -5.63 5.60 -0.45
N ALA A 29 -4.99 4.67 0.27
CA ALA A 29 -4.88 3.28 -0.17
C ALA A 29 -6.26 2.61 -0.23
N ALA A 30 -7.12 2.84 0.76
CA ALA A 30 -8.48 2.34 0.81
C ALA A 30 -9.37 2.98 -0.26
N ILE A 31 -9.25 4.30 -0.49
CA ILE A 31 -9.98 4.97 -1.57
C ILE A 31 -9.54 4.46 -2.94
N ALA A 32 -8.24 4.31 -3.16
CA ALA A 32 -7.71 3.80 -4.42
C ALA A 32 -8.05 2.32 -4.65
N LEU A 33 -8.06 1.48 -3.60
CA LEU A 33 -8.49 0.10 -3.71
C LEU A 33 -9.96 0.02 -4.13
N LEU A 34 -10.83 0.84 -3.54
CA LEU A 34 -12.22 0.93 -3.95
C LEU A 34 -12.35 1.40 -5.40
N ASP A 35 -11.55 2.38 -5.81
CA ASP A 35 -11.50 2.88 -7.18
C ASP A 35 -11.10 1.80 -8.18
N ILE A 36 -10.07 1.01 -7.87
CA ILE A 36 -9.63 -0.14 -8.67
C ILE A 36 -10.76 -1.15 -8.82
N ILE A 37 -11.45 -1.51 -7.74
CA ILE A 37 -12.59 -2.45 -7.78
C ILE A 37 -13.68 -1.90 -8.71
N LEU A 38 -14.02 -0.62 -8.57
CA LEU A 38 -15.05 0.02 -9.39
C LEU A 38 -14.68 0.10 -10.87
N LEU A 39 -13.42 0.37 -11.16
CA LEU A 39 -12.91 0.35 -12.53
C LEU A 39 -13.03 -1.05 -13.14
N GLU A 40 -12.63 -2.10 -12.43
CA GLU A 40 -12.75 -3.48 -12.94
C GLU A 40 -14.23 -3.88 -13.13
N MET A 41 -15.13 -3.49 -12.22
CA MET A 41 -16.57 -3.73 -12.37
C MET A 41 -17.15 -3.00 -13.59
N LYS A 42 -16.70 -1.77 -13.84
CA LYS A 42 -17.11 -0.99 -15.01
C LYS A 42 -16.60 -1.64 -16.31
N ASP A 43 -15.35 -2.08 -16.34
CA ASP A 43 -14.78 -2.83 -17.48
C ASP A 43 -15.61 -4.10 -17.75
N GLU A 44 -16.05 -4.83 -16.72
CA GLU A 44 -16.92 -6.01 -16.88
C GLU A 44 -18.31 -5.68 -17.47
N VAL A 45 -18.86 -4.51 -17.13
CA VAL A 45 -20.13 -4.01 -17.71
C VAL A 45 -19.91 -3.69 -19.20
N GLU A 46 -18.84 -2.96 -19.52
CA GLU A 46 -18.51 -2.53 -20.89
C GLU A 46 -18.16 -3.72 -21.80
N ASP A 47 -17.46 -4.73 -21.27
CA ASP A 47 -17.18 -6.01 -21.95
C ASP A 47 -18.41 -6.91 -22.12
N GLY A 48 -19.56 -6.53 -21.54
CA GLY A 48 -20.79 -7.33 -21.58
C GLY A 48 -20.75 -8.60 -20.72
N LYS A 49 -19.80 -8.72 -19.79
CA LYS A 49 -19.73 -9.81 -18.80
C LYS A 49 -20.77 -9.62 -17.68
N ALA A 50 -21.01 -8.37 -17.29
CA ALA A 50 -21.98 -7.98 -16.28
C ALA A 50 -22.93 -6.85 -16.76
N PRO A 51 -23.66 -7.01 -17.89
CA PRO A 51 -24.40 -5.92 -18.54
C PRO A 51 -25.61 -5.43 -17.73
N ASP A 52 -26.03 -6.19 -16.72
CA ASP A 52 -27.17 -5.87 -15.85
C ASP A 52 -26.73 -5.22 -14.53
N LEU A 53 -25.43 -4.97 -14.34
CA LEU A 53 -24.88 -4.30 -13.16
C LEU A 53 -25.00 -2.78 -13.31
N ASP A 54 -25.59 -2.16 -12.31
CA ASP A 54 -25.74 -0.71 -12.18
C ASP A 54 -25.01 -0.23 -10.92
N LEU A 55 -24.16 0.78 -11.09
CA LEU A 55 -23.24 1.30 -10.07
C LEU A 55 -23.65 2.72 -9.67
N GLU A 56 -24.09 2.89 -8.43
CA GLU A 56 -24.45 4.19 -7.84
C GLU A 56 -23.55 4.54 -6.66
N GLY A 57 -23.36 5.84 -6.42
CA GLY A 57 -22.50 6.36 -5.37
C GLY A 57 -23.09 7.54 -4.60
N VAL A 58 -22.73 7.64 -3.32
CA VAL A 58 -22.91 8.84 -2.50
C VAL A 58 -21.57 9.24 -1.91
N ILE A 59 -21.18 10.49 -2.10
CA ILE A 59 -19.90 11.00 -1.58
C ILE A 59 -19.95 11.28 -0.07
N PRO A 60 -18.79 11.39 0.60
CA PRO A 60 -18.72 11.81 1.99
C PRO A 60 -19.34 13.18 2.26
N LYS A 61 -19.93 13.34 3.45
CA LYS A 61 -20.38 14.65 3.95
C LYS A 61 -19.22 15.48 4.52
N ASN A 62 -18.22 14.81 5.07
CA ASN A 62 -16.98 15.45 5.51
C ASN A 62 -16.26 16.02 4.27
N GLN A 63 -15.94 17.32 4.28
CA GLN A 63 -15.38 18.02 3.10
C GLN A 63 -13.97 17.55 2.73
N GLU A 64 -13.17 17.19 3.72
CA GLU A 64 -11.81 16.66 3.51
C GLU A 64 -11.88 15.29 2.83
N MET A 65 -12.69 14.38 3.37
CA MET A 65 -12.92 13.06 2.76
C MET A 65 -13.57 13.19 1.38
N ALA A 66 -14.52 14.11 1.20
CA ALA A 66 -15.11 14.37 -0.10
C ALA A 66 -14.11 14.96 -1.10
N THR A 67 -13.08 15.67 -0.64
CA THR A 67 -11.98 16.15 -1.50
C THR A 67 -11.09 14.99 -1.90
N LEU A 68 -10.67 14.15 -0.95
CA LEU A 68 -9.87 12.94 -1.21
C LEU A 68 -10.56 11.99 -2.20
N VAL A 69 -11.82 11.65 -1.94
CA VAL A 69 -12.62 10.74 -2.78
C VAL A 69 -12.74 11.26 -4.21
N ARG A 70 -12.96 12.57 -4.39
CA ARG A 70 -13.05 13.17 -5.73
C ARG A 70 -11.68 13.30 -6.43
N ALA A 71 -10.62 13.50 -5.67
CA ALA A 71 -9.25 13.63 -6.17
C ALA A 71 -8.74 12.31 -6.76
N ILE A 72 -8.92 11.20 -6.02
CA ILE A 72 -8.31 9.91 -6.38
C ILE A 72 -9.14 9.13 -7.39
N GLY A 73 -10.47 9.04 -7.31
CA GLY A 73 -11.17 8.42 -8.44
C GLY A 73 -12.63 8.01 -8.28
N THR A 74 -13.15 7.87 -7.06
CA THR A 74 -14.44 7.17 -6.88
C THR A 74 -15.63 7.77 -7.67
N PRO A 75 -15.76 9.09 -7.87
CA PRO A 75 -16.85 9.66 -8.66
C PRO A 75 -16.82 9.36 -10.15
N LYS A 76 -15.66 9.08 -10.74
CA LYS A 76 -15.54 8.91 -12.20
C LYS A 76 -16.13 7.59 -12.69
N HIS A 77 -16.29 6.64 -11.78
CA HIS A 77 -16.79 5.29 -12.06
C HIS A 77 -18.22 5.06 -11.56
N LEU A 78 -18.78 6.00 -10.79
CA LEU A 78 -20.11 5.90 -10.20
C LEU A 78 -21.07 6.90 -10.81
N ASN A 79 -22.34 6.52 -10.92
CA ASN A 79 -23.42 7.46 -11.22
C ASN A 79 -23.70 8.32 -9.98
N ILE A 80 -22.97 9.43 -9.82
CA ILE A 80 -23.12 10.38 -8.70
C ILE A 80 -24.06 11.52 -9.12
N PRO A 81 -25.04 11.92 -8.27
CA PRO A 81 -25.91 13.05 -8.57
C PRO A 81 -25.13 14.34 -8.80
N GLU A 82 -25.48 15.11 -9.84
CA GLU A 82 -24.80 16.36 -10.23
C GLU A 82 -24.70 17.37 -9.09
N ALA A 83 -25.71 17.45 -8.21
CA ALA A 83 -25.71 18.29 -7.03
C ALA A 83 -24.58 17.99 -6.01
N GLN A 84 -23.95 16.82 -6.09
CA GLN A 84 -22.82 16.41 -5.25
C GLN A 84 -21.45 16.67 -5.91
N LEU A 85 -21.44 16.95 -7.22
CA LEU A 85 -20.25 17.24 -8.01
C LEU A 85 -19.88 18.74 -7.89
N HIS A 86 -19.42 19.15 -6.71
CA HIS A 86 -18.79 20.46 -6.56
C HIS A 86 -17.36 20.46 -7.13
N PHE A 87 -16.92 21.61 -7.65
CA PHE A 87 -15.56 21.80 -8.18
C PHE A 87 -14.51 21.58 -7.08
N ILE A 88 -13.48 20.78 -7.38
CA ILE A 88 -12.29 20.68 -6.55
C ILE A 88 -11.35 21.81 -6.94
N ASP A 89 -10.96 22.63 -5.97
CA ASP A 89 -9.91 23.63 -6.16
C ASP A 89 -8.54 22.93 -6.31
N SER A 90 -8.17 22.62 -7.56
CA SER A 90 -6.94 21.88 -7.90
C SER A 90 -5.66 22.65 -7.57
N GLN A 91 -5.73 23.96 -7.30
CA GLN A 91 -4.56 24.75 -6.90
C GLN A 91 -4.09 24.43 -5.48
N LYS A 92 -4.87 23.63 -4.73
CA LYS A 92 -4.60 23.29 -3.32
C LYS A 92 -4.37 21.80 -3.09
N LEU A 93 -4.15 21.04 -4.16
CA LEU A 93 -3.87 19.62 -4.10
C LEU A 93 -2.64 19.29 -4.93
N GLU A 94 -1.75 18.46 -4.40
CA GLU A 94 -0.77 17.73 -5.19
C GLU A 94 -1.22 16.27 -5.24
N ILE A 95 -1.33 15.72 -6.45
CA ILE A 95 -1.80 14.35 -6.67
C ILE A 95 -0.84 13.65 -7.62
N PHE A 96 -0.48 12.43 -7.27
CA PHE A 96 0.20 11.48 -8.12
C PHE A 96 -0.60 10.17 -8.14
N ASP A 97 -0.87 9.66 -9.33
CA ASP A 97 -1.58 8.40 -9.52
C ASP A 97 -1.05 7.72 -10.78
N LYS A 98 -0.41 6.56 -10.57
CA LYS A 98 0.07 5.69 -11.65
C LYS A 98 -0.28 4.25 -11.33
N ARG A 99 -0.96 3.58 -12.27
CA ARG A 99 -1.22 2.14 -12.24
C ARG A 99 -0.62 1.46 -13.46
N VAL A 100 0.10 0.36 -13.23
CA VAL A 100 0.66 -0.53 -14.25
C VAL A 100 -0.04 -1.88 -14.16
N THR A 101 -0.65 -2.35 -15.24
CA THR A 101 -1.36 -3.64 -15.28
C THR A 101 -0.88 -4.52 -16.43
N GLN A 102 -1.08 -5.83 -16.30
CA GLN A 102 -0.75 -6.78 -17.37
C GLN A 102 -1.56 -6.54 -18.65
N ARG A 103 -2.83 -6.10 -18.56
CA ARG A 103 -3.70 -5.88 -19.73
C ARG A 103 -3.14 -4.81 -20.68
N LYS A 104 -2.38 -3.84 -20.17
CA LYS A 104 -1.72 -2.79 -20.98
C LYS A 104 -0.36 -3.22 -21.55
N LYS A 105 0.10 -4.46 -21.33
CA LYS A 105 1.33 -4.99 -21.95
C LYS A 105 1.11 -5.36 -23.42
N MET A 106 1.12 -4.35 -24.30
CA MET A 106 1.62 -4.56 -25.67
C MET A 106 3.10 -4.12 -25.73
N VAL A 107 3.98 -5.12 -25.78
CA VAL A 107 5.29 -5.20 -26.48
C VAL A 107 6.36 -4.11 -26.23
N THR A 108 7.61 -4.53 -26.00
CA THR A 108 8.94 -3.84 -26.18
C THR A 108 9.72 -3.36 -24.93
N PRO A 109 11.06 -3.12 -25.02
CA PRO A 109 11.97 -2.68 -23.93
C PRO A 109 11.61 -1.38 -23.21
N LEU A 110 10.53 -0.71 -23.64
CA LEU A 110 9.96 0.51 -23.08
C LEU A 110 9.52 0.39 -21.60
N VAL A 111 9.43 -0.84 -21.06
CA VAL A 111 8.94 -1.11 -19.70
C VAL A 111 9.91 -0.66 -18.61
N ALA A 112 11.22 -0.89 -18.78
CA ALA A 112 12.22 -0.41 -17.82
C ALA A 112 12.28 1.12 -17.80
N GLU A 113 12.26 1.73 -18.99
CA GLU A 113 12.17 3.18 -19.18
C GLU A 113 10.89 3.77 -18.57
N THR A 114 9.77 3.04 -18.62
CA THR A 114 8.51 3.45 -17.97
C THR A 114 8.63 3.39 -16.45
N ARG A 115 9.34 2.42 -15.89
CA ARG A 115 9.51 2.26 -14.44
C ARG A 115 10.39 3.34 -13.83
N GLU A 116 11.56 3.55 -14.42
CA GLU A 116 12.51 4.60 -14.02
C GLU A 116 11.81 5.96 -14.08
N LYS A 117 11.11 6.25 -15.18
CA LYS A 117 10.33 7.47 -15.32
C LYS A 117 9.21 7.62 -14.27
N ILE A 118 8.48 6.55 -13.95
CA ILE A 118 7.44 6.62 -12.89
C ILE A 118 8.08 6.93 -11.53
N ALA A 119 9.23 6.32 -11.21
CA ALA A 119 9.96 6.61 -9.98
C ALA A 119 10.46 8.06 -9.95
N GLU A 120 11.06 8.55 -11.04
CA GLU A 120 11.49 9.95 -11.18
C GLU A 120 10.33 10.94 -11.02
N ASP A 121 9.22 10.71 -11.74
CA ASP A 121 8.01 11.55 -11.66
C ASP A 121 7.45 11.56 -10.23
N PHE A 122 7.53 10.43 -9.52
CA PHE A 122 7.06 10.31 -8.14
C PHE A 122 7.95 11.06 -7.16
N ILE A 123 9.28 10.98 -7.32
CA ILE A 123 10.21 11.76 -6.50
C ILE A 123 9.98 13.25 -6.73
N LEU A 124 9.80 13.66 -7.99
CA LEU A 124 9.47 15.05 -8.29
C LEU A 124 8.14 15.48 -7.61
N HIS A 125 7.16 14.59 -7.51
CA HIS A 125 5.94 14.84 -6.75
C HIS A 125 6.20 14.99 -5.24
N ILE A 126 7.00 14.12 -4.63
CA ILE A 126 7.40 14.26 -3.21
C ILE A 126 8.13 15.60 -3.01
N SER A 127 9.07 15.96 -3.88
CA SER A 127 9.79 17.24 -3.82
C SER A 127 8.82 18.43 -3.90
N ARG A 128 7.84 18.41 -4.82
CA ARG A 128 6.81 19.46 -4.89
C ARG A 128 6.01 19.56 -3.59
N CYS A 129 5.64 18.44 -2.99
CA CYS A 129 4.90 18.39 -1.73
C CYS A 129 5.69 19.03 -0.57
N LEU A 130 6.98 18.72 -0.45
CA LEU A 130 7.86 19.26 0.58
C LEU A 130 8.17 20.75 0.38
N THR A 131 8.44 21.17 -0.86
CA THR A 131 8.70 22.59 -1.16
C THR A 131 7.44 23.43 -0.96
N ALA A 132 6.26 22.93 -1.33
CA ALA A 132 5.00 23.66 -1.19
C ALA A 132 4.60 23.94 0.28
N THR A 133 5.06 23.09 1.21
CA THR A 133 4.86 23.27 2.65
C THR A 133 5.95 24.12 3.31
N LYS A 134 6.96 24.56 2.54
CA LYS A 134 8.19 25.24 3.00
C LYS A 134 8.93 24.46 4.09
N SER A 135 8.65 23.17 4.22
CA SER A 135 9.21 22.36 5.30
C SER A 135 10.69 22.06 5.02
N VAL A 136 11.02 21.61 3.81
CA VAL A 136 12.37 21.14 3.43
C VAL A 136 12.53 21.14 1.91
N GLU A 137 13.77 21.25 1.42
CA GLU A 137 14.14 20.86 0.06
C GLU A 137 14.94 19.55 0.08
N ILE A 138 14.62 18.61 -0.82
CA ILE A 138 15.40 17.37 -0.97
C ILE A 138 16.67 17.69 -1.75
N ASN A 139 17.83 17.40 -1.16
CA ASN A 139 19.13 17.51 -1.83
C ASN A 139 19.40 16.31 -2.77
N GLU A 140 20.48 16.35 -3.54
CA GLU A 140 20.83 15.29 -4.50
C GLU A 140 21.00 13.90 -3.84
N ASP A 141 21.56 13.84 -2.63
CA ASP A 141 21.70 12.60 -1.88
C ASP A 141 20.34 12.02 -1.48
N GLY A 142 19.41 12.86 -1.02
CA GLY A 142 18.05 12.47 -0.68
C GLY A 142 17.26 11.95 -1.88
N VAL A 143 17.40 12.59 -3.04
CA VAL A 143 16.81 12.12 -4.31
C VAL A 143 17.37 10.76 -4.70
N THR A 144 18.68 10.57 -4.56
CA THR A 144 19.35 9.29 -4.86
C THR A 144 18.86 8.19 -3.93
N HIS A 145 18.72 8.49 -2.64
CA HIS A 145 18.24 7.52 -1.65
C HIS A 145 16.77 7.13 -1.88
N LEU A 146 15.89 8.11 -2.10
CA LEU A 146 14.48 7.88 -2.45
C LEU A 146 14.33 7.06 -3.73
N SER A 147 15.14 7.35 -4.75
CA SER A 147 15.19 6.56 -5.99
C SER A 147 15.50 5.09 -5.72
N ALA A 148 16.49 4.81 -4.88
CA ALA A 148 16.85 3.44 -4.53
C ALA A 148 15.71 2.70 -3.82
N ILE A 149 15.07 3.35 -2.83
CA ILE A 149 13.94 2.76 -2.08
C ILE A 149 12.76 2.47 -3.01
N LEU A 150 12.37 3.44 -3.85
CA LEU A 150 11.26 3.27 -4.78
C LEU A 150 11.54 2.18 -5.82
N ALA A 151 12.76 2.12 -6.35
CA ALA A 151 13.17 1.07 -7.27
C ALA A 151 13.04 -0.31 -6.62
N GLU A 152 13.45 -0.47 -5.36
CA GLU A 152 13.32 -1.71 -4.60
C GLU A 152 11.85 -2.07 -4.32
N ILE A 153 11.00 -1.11 -3.94
CA ILE A 153 9.57 -1.36 -3.72
C ILE A 153 8.88 -1.80 -5.01
N ILE A 154 9.15 -1.12 -6.14
CA ILE A 154 8.60 -1.49 -7.45
C ILE A 154 9.15 -2.86 -7.89
N ASN A 155 10.45 -3.13 -7.69
CA ASN A 155 11.03 -4.45 -7.95
C ASN A 155 10.33 -5.54 -7.15
N ASN A 156 10.05 -5.30 -5.87
CA ASN A 156 9.34 -6.24 -5.02
C ASN A 156 7.92 -6.53 -5.56
N ALA A 157 7.20 -5.48 -5.93
CA ALA A 157 5.86 -5.61 -6.51
C ALA A 157 5.84 -6.43 -7.82
N GLU A 158 6.91 -6.39 -8.63
CA GLU A 158 6.96 -7.12 -9.90
C GLU A 158 7.54 -8.54 -9.78
N GLU A 159 8.65 -8.71 -9.05
CA GLU A 159 9.40 -9.97 -9.00
C GLU A 159 8.79 -11.00 -8.02
N HIS A 160 8.19 -10.52 -6.93
CA HIS A 160 7.67 -11.38 -5.87
C HIS A 160 6.18 -11.67 -6.01
N ALA A 161 5.39 -10.71 -6.52
CA ALA A 161 3.94 -10.89 -6.63
C ALA A 161 3.53 -11.92 -7.69
N GLY A 162 4.42 -12.24 -8.64
CA GLY A 162 4.11 -13.18 -9.74
C GLY A 162 3.14 -12.63 -10.78
N MET A 163 2.74 -11.35 -10.65
CA MET A 163 1.96 -10.62 -11.64
C MET A 163 2.34 -9.13 -11.61
N THR A 164 2.33 -8.48 -12.78
CA THR A 164 2.49 -7.02 -12.88
C THR A 164 1.12 -6.34 -12.80
N ASP A 165 0.64 -6.11 -11.59
CA ASP A 165 -0.46 -5.17 -11.32
C ASP A 165 -0.14 -4.42 -10.04
N TRP A 166 0.31 -3.19 -10.19
CA TRP A 166 0.65 -2.33 -9.08
C TRP A 166 0.26 -0.88 -9.34
N SER A 167 -0.04 -0.17 -8.26
CA SER A 167 -0.38 1.26 -8.25
C SER A 167 0.52 2.00 -7.27
N LEU A 168 1.00 3.17 -7.67
CA LEU A 168 1.76 4.10 -6.85
C LEU A 168 1.01 5.43 -6.81
N LEU A 169 0.72 5.88 -5.59
CA LEU A 169 -0.18 6.98 -5.30
C LEU A 169 0.51 7.95 -4.35
N GLY A 170 0.25 9.24 -4.55
CA GLY A 170 0.67 10.33 -3.69
C GLY A 170 -0.42 11.39 -3.61
N TYR A 171 -0.65 11.91 -2.42
CA TYR A 171 -1.70 12.90 -2.17
C TYR A 171 -1.27 13.87 -1.08
N LEU A 172 -1.42 15.16 -1.34
CA LEU A 172 -1.28 16.19 -0.33
C LEU A 172 -2.39 17.23 -0.50
N ASN A 173 -3.01 17.61 0.63
CA ASN A 173 -4.02 18.65 0.69
C ASN A 173 -3.55 19.82 1.55
N PHE A 174 -3.28 20.96 0.91
CA PHE A 174 -2.76 22.15 1.60
C PHE A 174 -3.81 22.90 2.43
N LYS A 175 -5.07 22.46 2.48
CA LYS A 175 -6.11 23.11 3.29
C LYS A 175 -6.10 22.71 4.76
N GLN A 176 -5.38 21.64 5.10
CA GLN A 176 -5.25 21.20 6.48
C GLN A 176 -4.29 22.12 7.24
N GLU A 177 -4.55 22.30 8.54
CA GLU A 177 -3.68 23.05 9.45
C GLU A 177 -2.28 22.42 9.51
N ILE A 178 -2.23 21.08 9.54
CA ILE A 178 -1.02 20.28 9.32
C ILE A 178 -1.27 19.44 8.07
N PRO A 179 -0.73 19.83 6.89
CA PRO A 179 -0.83 19.05 5.67
C PRO A 179 -0.21 17.66 5.86
N VAL A 180 -0.94 16.61 5.50
CA VAL A 180 -0.43 15.24 5.54
C VAL A 180 -0.15 14.76 4.12
N LEU A 181 1.11 14.45 3.83
CA LEU A 181 1.49 13.74 2.61
C LEU A 181 1.17 12.26 2.80
N GLU A 182 0.19 11.77 2.06
CA GLU A 182 -0.13 10.36 2.02
C GLU A 182 0.49 9.71 0.78
N VAL A 183 1.15 8.58 0.98
CA VAL A 183 1.73 7.74 -0.07
C VAL A 183 1.16 6.35 0.05
N ALA A 184 0.82 5.73 -1.09
CA ALA A 184 0.42 4.33 -1.11
C ALA A 184 0.99 3.57 -2.30
N MET A 185 1.49 2.37 -2.03
CA MET A 185 1.85 1.36 -3.02
C MET A 185 0.91 0.18 -2.83
N ILE A 186 0.17 -0.19 -3.88
CA ILE A 186 -0.69 -1.37 -3.90
C ILE A 186 -0.15 -2.31 -4.96
N ASN A 187 0.12 -3.57 -4.62
CA ASN A 187 0.45 -4.58 -5.60
C ASN A 187 -0.42 -5.82 -5.40
N PHE A 188 -0.96 -6.35 -6.49
CA PHE A 188 -1.72 -7.59 -6.50
C PHE A 188 -0.83 -8.78 -6.83
N GLY A 189 -1.18 -9.95 -6.31
CA GLY A 189 -0.49 -11.22 -6.57
C GLY A 189 -0.21 -11.99 -5.28
N LYS A 190 0.97 -12.57 -5.19
CA LYS A 190 1.42 -13.32 -4.01
C LYS A 190 1.64 -12.38 -2.83
N THR A 191 1.20 -12.81 -1.66
CA THR A 191 1.49 -12.16 -0.38
C THR A 191 2.93 -12.42 0.04
N MET A 192 3.49 -11.61 0.94
CA MET A 192 4.83 -11.82 1.48
C MET A 192 4.98 -13.24 2.05
N ALA A 193 4.03 -13.67 2.90
CA ALA A 193 3.99 -15.00 3.47
C ALA A 193 3.97 -16.13 2.42
N GLN A 194 3.12 -16.01 1.39
CA GLN A 194 3.03 -17.01 0.32
C GLN A 194 4.37 -17.20 -0.39
N THR A 195 5.14 -16.13 -0.60
CA THR A 195 6.46 -16.26 -1.25
C THR A 195 7.46 -17.10 -0.43
N PHE A 196 7.32 -17.15 0.90
CA PHE A 196 8.14 -18.02 1.76
C PHE A 196 7.57 -19.43 1.90
N GLN A 197 6.24 -19.57 1.87
CA GLN A 197 5.56 -20.88 1.93
C GLN A 197 5.88 -21.75 0.72
N GLU A 198 6.10 -21.14 -0.44
CA GLU A 198 6.47 -21.82 -1.69
C GLU A 198 7.95 -22.21 -1.78
N LEU A 199 8.79 -21.79 -0.81
CA LEU A 199 10.20 -22.15 -0.82
C LEU A 199 10.42 -23.62 -0.54
N ASP A 200 11.50 -24.15 -1.12
CA ASP A 200 12.08 -25.41 -0.67
C ASP A 200 12.41 -25.32 0.83
N ARG A 201 11.89 -26.27 1.61
CA ARG A 201 12.05 -26.34 3.06
C ARG A 201 13.48 -26.69 3.47
N ASP A 202 14.31 -27.15 2.55
CA ASP A 202 15.75 -27.32 2.77
C ASP A 202 16.59 -26.21 2.11
N GLY A 203 15.93 -25.26 1.45
CA GLY A 203 16.53 -24.11 0.78
C GLY A 203 17.18 -23.10 1.74
N TYR A 204 18.06 -22.27 1.19
CA TYR A 204 18.87 -21.32 1.95
C TYR A 204 18.04 -20.38 2.84
N THR A 205 17.07 -19.66 2.27
CA THR A 205 16.22 -18.73 3.03
C THR A 205 15.36 -19.44 4.05
N TRP A 206 14.78 -20.60 3.72
CA TRP A 206 13.95 -21.32 4.68
C TRP A 206 14.75 -21.77 5.91
N ARG A 207 16.02 -22.18 5.74
CA ARG A 207 16.90 -22.49 6.88
C ARG A 207 17.13 -21.31 7.83
N GLN A 208 17.05 -20.07 7.34
CA GLN A 208 17.14 -18.87 8.19
C GLN A 208 15.85 -18.62 8.98
N ILE A 209 14.69 -18.97 8.41
CA ILE A 209 13.36 -18.71 8.99
C ILE A 209 12.90 -19.85 9.92
N LYS A 210 13.24 -21.10 9.56
CA LYS A 210 12.83 -22.33 10.24
C LYS A 210 13.02 -22.31 11.77
N PRO A 211 14.10 -21.77 12.34
CA PRO A 211 14.26 -21.68 13.80
C PRO A 211 13.11 -20.92 14.48
N TYR A 212 12.71 -19.78 13.92
CA TYR A 212 11.63 -18.94 14.49
C TYR A 212 10.27 -19.62 14.39
N VAL A 213 9.97 -20.24 13.25
CA VAL A 213 8.73 -21.02 13.06
C VAL A 213 8.70 -22.18 14.05
N SER A 214 9.80 -22.91 14.19
CA SER A 214 9.91 -24.07 15.10
C SER A 214 9.71 -23.66 16.55
N GLU A 215 10.27 -22.52 16.96
CA GLU A 215 10.13 -22.00 18.32
C GLU A 215 8.67 -21.62 18.61
N HIS A 216 7.99 -20.97 17.66
CA HIS A 216 6.58 -20.64 17.77
C HIS A 216 5.68 -21.87 17.86
N VAL A 217 5.97 -22.92 17.08
CA VAL A 217 5.27 -24.21 17.16
C VAL A 217 5.53 -24.87 18.52
N GLY A 218 6.80 -25.00 18.92
CA GLY A 218 7.20 -25.67 20.16
C GLY A 218 6.61 -25.02 21.41
N ARG A 219 6.55 -23.68 21.43
CA ARG A 219 5.93 -22.89 22.50
C ARG A 219 4.41 -22.74 22.36
N ARG A 220 3.79 -23.31 21.32
CA ARG A 220 2.35 -23.22 21.02
C ARG A 220 1.86 -21.77 20.94
N LEU A 221 2.66 -20.90 20.32
CA LEU A 221 2.35 -19.48 20.19
C LEU A 221 1.31 -19.20 19.11
N PHE A 222 1.16 -20.04 18.08
CA PHE A 222 0.12 -19.81 17.07
C PHE A 222 -1.30 -19.98 17.65
N SER A 223 -2.24 -19.14 17.20
CA SER A 223 -3.62 -19.04 17.68
C SER A 223 -4.55 -18.53 16.57
N SER A 224 -5.80 -18.16 16.87
CA SER A 224 -6.70 -17.54 15.87
C SER A 224 -6.24 -16.14 15.46
N SER A 225 -5.58 -15.39 16.34
CA SER A 225 -5.13 -14.03 16.11
C SER A 225 -3.63 -13.90 15.82
N TRP A 226 -2.93 -15.03 15.65
CA TRP A 226 -1.49 -15.08 15.34
C TRP A 226 -1.18 -16.39 14.61
N LYS A 227 -0.87 -16.31 13.32
CA LYS A 227 -0.66 -17.44 12.41
C LYS A 227 0.78 -17.47 11.92
N GLU A 228 1.15 -18.59 11.28
CA GLU A 228 2.44 -18.71 10.60
C GLU A 228 2.61 -17.61 9.54
N ASP A 229 1.55 -17.28 8.79
CA ASP A 229 1.55 -16.21 7.78
C ASP A 229 1.97 -14.85 8.37
N ASP A 230 1.53 -14.53 9.58
CA ASP A 230 1.88 -13.28 10.24
C ASP A 230 3.36 -13.25 10.60
N LEU A 231 3.89 -14.37 11.13
CA LEU A 231 5.32 -14.52 11.38
C LEU A 231 6.13 -14.42 10.08
N LEU A 232 5.72 -15.11 9.02
CA LEU A 232 6.41 -15.09 7.74
C LEU A 232 6.41 -13.68 7.12
N THR A 233 5.36 -12.91 7.32
CA THR A 233 5.30 -11.51 6.91
C THR A 233 6.28 -10.65 7.71
N ILE A 234 6.40 -10.82 9.04
CA ILE A 234 7.45 -10.16 9.83
C ILE A 234 8.85 -10.59 9.35
N MET A 235 9.05 -11.87 9.04
CA MET A 235 10.32 -12.38 8.53
C MET A 235 10.71 -11.71 7.21
N ALA A 236 9.73 -11.35 6.37
CA ALA A 236 9.94 -10.62 5.12
C ALA A 236 10.54 -9.20 5.31
N LEU A 237 10.36 -8.62 6.50
CA LEU A 237 10.87 -7.30 6.83
C LEU A 237 12.33 -7.34 7.31
N GLN A 238 12.83 -8.52 7.69
CA GLN A 238 14.14 -8.63 8.31
C GLN A 238 15.27 -8.48 7.29
N PRO A 239 16.39 -7.83 7.67
CA PRO A 239 17.53 -7.65 6.78
C PRO A 239 18.06 -8.99 6.23
N ASN A 240 18.28 -9.03 4.92
CA ASN A 240 18.81 -10.17 4.17
C ASN A 240 17.88 -11.41 4.11
N ILE A 241 16.62 -11.28 4.52
CA ILE A 241 15.61 -12.32 4.35
C ILE A 241 14.78 -12.01 3.10
N SER A 242 14.89 -12.88 2.08
CA SER A 242 14.13 -12.77 0.83
C SER A 242 13.87 -14.15 0.24
N SER A 243 12.67 -14.35 -0.30
CA SER A 243 12.31 -15.57 -1.05
C SER A 243 13.10 -15.76 -2.35
N LYS A 244 13.85 -14.74 -2.79
CA LYS A 244 14.77 -14.82 -3.94
C LYS A 244 16.24 -14.94 -3.53
N ASN A 245 16.51 -15.11 -2.23
CA ASN A 245 17.86 -15.30 -1.72
C ASN A 245 18.23 -16.81 -1.72
N TYR A 246 19.31 -17.16 -2.42
CA TYR A 246 19.75 -18.55 -2.58
C TYR A 246 21.12 -18.85 -1.95
N SER A 247 21.85 -17.82 -1.47
CA SER A 247 23.18 -18.00 -0.86
C SER A 247 23.64 -16.77 -0.06
N THR A 248 24.71 -16.92 0.71
CA THR A 248 25.34 -15.82 1.47
C THR A 248 25.90 -14.69 0.59
N ASN A 249 26.13 -14.94 -0.70
CA ASN A 249 26.68 -13.98 -1.65
C ASN A 249 25.59 -13.15 -2.36
N SER A 250 24.32 -13.42 -2.08
CA SER A 250 23.21 -12.66 -2.62
C SER A 250 23.04 -11.35 -1.86
N THR A 251 22.85 -10.25 -2.60
CA THR A 251 22.51 -8.92 -2.05
C THR A 251 21.00 -8.72 -1.87
N ARG A 252 20.18 -9.77 -2.02
CA ARG A 252 18.72 -9.70 -1.94
C ARG A 252 18.23 -9.63 -0.49
N GLY A 253 17.12 -8.91 -0.27
CA GLY A 253 16.52 -8.70 1.05
C GLY A 253 16.94 -7.40 1.74
N ALA A 254 17.29 -6.38 0.96
CA ALA A 254 17.60 -5.03 1.46
C ALA A 254 16.42 -4.06 1.30
N GLY A 255 15.57 -4.22 0.27
CA GLY A 255 14.53 -3.25 -0.09
C GLY A 255 13.55 -2.90 1.03
N THR A 256 12.99 -3.91 1.72
CA THR A 256 12.05 -3.65 2.82
C THR A 256 12.73 -2.99 4.01
N THR A 257 13.99 -3.35 4.29
CA THR A 257 14.78 -2.73 5.36
C THR A 257 15.06 -1.26 5.07
N GLN A 258 15.42 -0.92 3.83
CA GLN A 258 15.64 0.47 3.42
C GLN A 258 14.36 1.31 3.53
N LEU A 259 13.19 0.73 3.22
CA LEU A 259 11.91 1.39 3.46
C LEU A 259 11.67 1.66 4.96
N LEU A 260 11.96 0.71 5.83
CA LEU A 260 11.84 0.91 7.29
C LEU A 260 12.79 2.01 7.79
N GLU A 261 14.06 1.96 7.37
CA GLU A 261 15.06 2.98 7.74
C GLU A 261 14.66 4.37 7.22
N PHE A 262 14.08 4.45 6.03
CA PHE A 262 13.53 5.69 5.50
C PHE A 262 12.34 6.19 6.31
N PHE A 263 11.40 5.32 6.66
CA PHE A 263 10.27 5.68 7.50
C PHE A 263 10.74 6.22 8.86
N GLU A 264 11.69 5.54 9.51
CA GLU A 264 12.28 5.98 10.78
C GLU A 264 13.00 7.33 10.65
N PHE A 265 13.74 7.53 9.55
CA PHE A 265 14.38 8.81 9.27
C PHE A 265 13.32 9.93 9.15
N MET A 266 12.27 9.70 8.35
CA MET A 266 11.20 10.68 8.16
C MET A 266 10.46 10.97 9.47
N ASP A 267 10.12 9.94 10.24
CA ASP A 267 9.50 10.13 11.56
C ASP A 267 10.41 10.99 12.46
N SER A 268 11.71 10.68 12.54
CA SER A 268 12.65 11.44 13.36
C SER A 268 12.85 12.88 12.89
N PHE A 269 12.78 13.12 11.58
CA PHE A 269 12.99 14.43 10.99
C PHE A 269 11.82 15.38 11.24
N PHE A 270 10.59 14.84 11.23
CA PHE A 270 9.37 15.60 11.47
C PHE A 270 8.84 15.47 12.92
N HIS A 271 9.56 14.72 13.76
CA HIS A 271 9.24 14.59 15.19
C HIS A 271 9.35 15.94 15.90
N GLY A 272 8.27 16.38 16.55
CA GLY A 272 8.29 17.56 17.42
C GLY A 272 7.22 18.64 17.17
N GLN A 273 6.23 18.38 16.31
CA GLN A 273 5.11 19.32 16.07
C GLN A 273 3.73 18.62 16.10
N ASP A 274 3.42 17.91 17.19
CA ASP A 274 2.10 17.30 17.50
C ASP A 274 1.58 16.19 16.56
N ALA A 275 2.35 15.75 15.55
CA ALA A 275 1.99 14.61 14.70
C ALA A 275 3.21 13.77 14.30
N SER A 276 3.11 12.44 14.44
CA SER A 276 4.15 11.48 14.04
C SER A 276 3.85 10.86 12.67
N ALA A 277 4.90 10.39 11.99
CA ALA A 277 4.70 9.63 10.77
C ALA A 277 4.03 8.29 11.09
N GLN A 278 3.19 7.81 10.18
CA GLN A 278 2.50 6.54 10.33
C GLN A 278 2.70 5.72 9.06
N MET A 279 2.88 4.41 9.23
CA MET A 279 2.94 3.48 8.11
C MET A 279 2.16 2.22 8.43
N ALA A 280 1.53 1.64 7.41
CA ALA A 280 0.90 0.34 7.49
C ALA A 280 1.33 -0.55 6.32
N ILE A 281 1.54 -1.83 6.61
CA ILE A 281 1.75 -2.88 5.62
C ILE A 281 0.61 -3.89 5.78
N ILE A 282 -0.14 -4.13 4.71
CA ILE A 282 -1.12 -5.22 4.62
C ILE A 282 -0.58 -6.24 3.64
N SER A 283 -0.43 -7.49 4.02
CA SER A 283 -0.11 -8.57 3.07
C SER A 283 -0.88 -9.83 3.43
N GLY A 284 -1.78 -10.27 2.55
CA GLY A 284 -2.71 -11.34 2.88
C GLY A 284 -3.61 -10.95 4.04
N SER A 285 -3.64 -11.80 5.06
CA SER A 285 -4.36 -11.57 6.31
C SER A 285 -3.50 -10.92 7.40
N THR A 286 -2.30 -10.45 7.10
CA THR A 286 -1.45 -9.77 8.09
C THR A 286 -1.51 -8.26 7.90
N TYR A 287 -1.81 -7.53 8.97
CA TYR A 287 -1.71 -6.08 9.08
C TYR A 287 -0.57 -5.73 10.05
N ILE A 288 0.36 -4.89 9.62
CA ILE A 288 1.47 -4.39 10.43
C ILE A 288 1.39 -2.87 10.45
N TYR A 289 1.42 -2.27 11.64
CA TYR A 289 1.37 -0.84 11.86
C TYR A 289 2.68 -0.33 12.45
N PHE A 290 3.06 0.88 12.04
CA PHE A 290 4.26 1.59 12.48
C PHE A 290 3.87 3.02 12.85
N ASP A 291 4.23 3.43 14.07
CA ASP A 291 4.04 4.79 14.60
C ASP A 291 5.31 5.33 15.31
N GLY A 292 6.44 4.63 15.12
CA GLY A 292 7.70 4.89 15.81
C GLY A 292 7.94 4.09 17.10
N THR A 293 6.95 3.36 17.63
CA THR A 293 7.07 2.60 18.89
C THR A 293 8.08 1.45 18.80
N TYR A 294 8.09 0.75 17.66
CA TYR A 294 9.05 -0.32 17.38
C TYR A 294 9.89 0.06 16.17
N SER A 295 11.21 -0.09 16.31
CA SER A 295 12.17 0.26 15.27
C SER A 295 13.11 -0.92 14.97
N LEU A 296 13.87 -0.76 13.90
CA LEU A 296 14.87 -1.69 13.44
C LEU A 296 16.15 -1.55 14.28
N GLU A 297 16.26 -2.30 15.36
CA GLU A 297 17.40 -2.21 16.29
C GLU A 297 18.45 -3.31 16.07
N ALA A 298 19.66 -3.08 16.59
CA ALA A 298 20.70 -4.10 16.62
C ALA A 298 20.30 -5.28 17.54
N SER A 299 20.16 -6.46 16.96
CA SER A 299 19.92 -7.73 17.64
C SER A 299 21.06 -8.70 17.35
N GLY A 300 22.02 -8.78 18.29
CA GLY A 300 23.25 -9.54 18.11
C GLY A 300 24.15 -8.94 17.02
N THR A 301 24.36 -9.67 15.92
CA THR A 301 25.22 -9.23 14.79
C THR A 301 24.45 -8.60 13.63
N ARG A 302 23.12 -8.51 13.71
CA ARG A 302 22.25 -7.99 12.65
C ARG A 302 21.21 -7.06 13.22
N LYS A 303 20.65 -6.18 12.39
CA LYS A 303 19.45 -5.45 12.77
C LYS A 303 18.20 -6.35 12.69
N ALA A 304 17.21 -6.14 13.55
CA ALA A 304 15.94 -6.86 13.54
C ALA A 304 14.81 -6.02 14.12
N ILE A 305 13.58 -6.34 13.72
CA ILE A 305 12.35 -5.76 14.26
C ILE A 305 11.34 -6.87 14.56
N ALA A 306 10.99 -7.04 15.83
CA ALA A 306 10.10 -8.12 16.28
C ALA A 306 8.75 -7.63 16.86
N PHE A 307 8.51 -6.32 16.85
CA PHE A 307 7.30 -5.67 17.37
C PHE A 307 6.92 -6.12 18.79
N ASN A 308 7.91 -6.29 19.66
CA ASN A 308 7.68 -6.58 21.07
C ASN A 308 8.74 -5.90 21.93
N PRO A 309 8.47 -5.64 23.22
CA PRO A 309 9.38 -4.86 24.07
C PRO A 309 10.79 -5.44 24.24
N SER A 310 10.99 -6.73 23.93
CA SER A 310 12.31 -7.37 23.99
C SER A 310 13.01 -7.50 22.65
N ASN A 311 12.42 -6.98 21.57
CA ASN A 311 12.86 -7.13 20.19
C ASN A 311 13.31 -8.57 19.84
N ASP A 312 12.49 -9.55 20.22
CA ASP A 312 12.79 -10.98 20.11
C ASP A 312 11.82 -11.67 19.14
N LEU A 313 12.34 -12.08 17.97
CA LEU A 313 11.60 -12.78 16.92
C LEU A 313 11.09 -14.18 17.32
N THR A 314 11.44 -14.68 18.52
CA THR A 314 10.91 -15.94 19.07
C THR A 314 9.70 -15.75 19.98
N LYS A 315 9.34 -14.50 20.27
CA LYS A 315 8.16 -14.13 21.06
C LYS A 315 7.07 -13.59 20.16
N ARG A 316 5.84 -13.60 20.68
CA ARG A 316 4.71 -12.97 19.99
C ARG A 316 4.94 -11.46 19.87
N PRO A 317 4.60 -10.86 18.73
CA PRO A 317 4.53 -9.41 18.62
C PRO A 317 3.36 -8.87 19.46
N ASP A 318 3.41 -7.57 19.68
CA ASP A 318 2.32 -6.77 20.19
C ASP A 318 1.16 -6.78 19.20
N LYS A 319 -0.02 -7.11 19.70
CA LYS A 319 -1.25 -7.23 18.91
C LYS A 319 -1.76 -5.88 18.39
N GLU A 320 -1.32 -4.77 18.98
CA GLU A 320 -1.70 -3.45 18.48
C GLU A 320 -0.97 -3.13 17.17
N TYR A 321 0.22 -3.70 16.99
CA TYR A 321 1.11 -3.43 15.88
C TYR A 321 1.15 -4.53 14.83
N VAL A 322 0.86 -5.78 15.21
CA VAL A 322 0.74 -6.90 14.27
C VAL A 322 -0.57 -7.62 14.51
N GLN A 323 -1.45 -7.55 13.51
CA GLN A 323 -2.81 -8.07 13.59
C GLN A 323 -3.07 -9.11 12.50
N HIS A 324 -3.73 -10.19 12.89
CA HIS A 324 -4.29 -11.16 11.96
C HIS A 324 -5.74 -10.79 11.61
N LEU A 325 -5.98 -10.47 10.34
CA LEU A 325 -7.29 -10.19 9.76
C LEU A 325 -8.03 -11.52 9.51
N SER A 326 -8.87 -11.91 10.48
CA SER A 326 -9.42 -13.28 10.54
C SER A 326 -10.40 -13.64 9.40
N ASP A 327 -11.10 -12.64 8.85
CA ASP A 327 -12.19 -12.85 7.88
C ASP A 327 -11.87 -12.31 6.48
N VAL A 328 -10.71 -11.68 6.31
CA VAL A 328 -10.32 -11.03 5.05
C VAL A 328 -8.84 -11.26 4.77
N SER A 329 -8.51 -11.39 3.49
CA SER A 329 -7.13 -11.49 3.02
C SER A 329 -6.99 -10.63 1.78
N PHE A 330 -6.04 -9.71 1.79
CA PHE A 330 -5.71 -8.93 0.60
C PHE A 330 -4.84 -9.77 -0.35
N PRO A 331 -5.20 -9.91 -1.64
CA PRO A 331 -4.44 -10.71 -2.61
C PRO A 331 -3.20 -9.95 -3.12
N GLY A 332 -2.20 -9.78 -2.25
CA GLY A 332 -0.94 -9.11 -2.55
C GLY A 332 -0.41 -8.34 -1.35
N THR A 333 0.11 -7.13 -1.58
CA THR A 333 0.60 -6.24 -0.53
C THR A 333 0.13 -4.80 -0.74
N ILE A 334 -0.19 -4.10 0.36
CA ILE A 334 -0.41 -2.66 0.42
C ILE A 334 0.63 -2.09 1.38
N ILE A 335 1.29 -1.03 0.97
CA ILE A 335 2.13 -0.18 1.83
C ILE A 335 1.50 1.20 1.80
N SER A 336 1.13 1.74 2.96
CA SER A 336 0.60 3.10 3.09
C SER A 336 1.42 3.88 4.10
N ILE A 337 1.75 5.13 3.79
CA ILE A 337 2.51 6.03 4.64
C ILE A 337 1.71 7.33 4.75
N LYS A 338 1.59 7.86 5.97
CA LYS A 338 1.10 9.20 6.25
C LYS A 338 2.22 9.98 6.91
N LEU A 339 2.59 11.08 6.27
CA LEU A 339 3.66 11.95 6.71
C LEU A 339 3.10 13.34 6.97
N PRO A 340 2.91 13.73 8.24
CA PRO A 340 2.61 15.11 8.60
C PRO A 340 3.76 16.02 8.17
N LEU A 341 3.45 17.09 7.43
CA LEU A 341 4.41 18.08 6.96
C LEU A 341 4.19 19.39 7.73
N PRO A 342 5.11 19.79 8.62
CA PRO A 342 4.97 21.02 9.38
C PRO A 342 5.08 22.23 8.45
N VAL A 343 4.09 23.13 8.51
CA VAL A 343 4.15 24.38 7.75
C VAL A 343 5.09 25.33 8.48
N VAL A 344 6.23 25.64 7.88
CA VAL A 344 7.15 26.65 8.43
C VAL A 344 6.64 28.02 8.02
N GLU A 345 6.12 28.79 8.98
CA GLU A 345 5.87 30.22 8.76
C GLU A 345 7.21 30.90 8.46
N ALA A 346 7.25 31.68 7.37
CA ALA A 346 8.44 32.47 7.07
C ALA A 346 8.58 33.52 8.18
N ASN A 347 9.67 33.45 8.95
CA ASN A 347 10.06 34.57 9.80
C ASN A 347 10.46 35.72 8.88
N ASP A 348 9.64 36.78 8.86
CA ASP A 348 9.92 38.05 8.18
C ASP A 348 11.18 38.75 8.73
#